data_AF-A0A841RT56-F1
#
_entry.id   AF-A0A841RT56-F1
#
_cell.length_a   1.000
_cell.length_b   1.000
_cell.length_c   1.000
_cell.angle_alpha   90.00
_cell.angle_beta   90.00
_cell.angle_gamma   90.00
#
_symmetry.space_group_name_H-M   'P 1'
#
loop_
_entity.id
_entity.type
_entity.pdbx_description
1 polymer ?
#
loop_
_entity_poly.entity_id
_entity_poly.type
_entity_poly.pdbx_seq_one_letter_code
_entity_poly.pdbx_strand_id
1 'polypeptide(L)'
;EASYSRLLTKLSESDILEKIQEEVVLQAISESFIIDDTIAIDATHFEARDQAPTKEEKPKAEPKKRGRKPKAEREQWLKEQAEKEASLPLYEKKIEAQLDASLTELRAEVPHDPKWGVKKKSEGKNEFWFGYKGHLAVGASSQYIIQSLFSSGSLNDGKAAIPLLKGIDERLSLPMICYQAMDAGYDYNPIYEQVHRMGHRSIIAYNKKNESEAIGFDKHFAPTCFREHSYRYDSYDAKRETLKYTRPKECIDCPLANEGICQKVYKVKITTDLRRYAAPARGSQAWKTIFKRRTAVERVNAYLKEFFQLNNVR
;
A
#
# COMPACT_ATOMS: atom_id res chain seq x y z
N GLU A 1 -36.00 21.99 4.36
CA GLU A 1 -35.30 20.70 4.15
C GLU A 1 -35.00 20.35 2.69
N ALA A 2 -35.87 20.62 1.71
CA ALA A 2 -35.66 20.17 0.32
C ALA A 2 -34.46 20.78 -0.44
N SER A 3 -33.93 21.95 -0.05
CA SER A 3 -32.79 22.58 -0.76
C SER A 3 -31.43 22.01 -0.36
N TYR A 4 -31.23 21.69 0.93
CA TYR A 4 -29.99 21.09 1.43
C TYR A 4 -29.78 19.68 0.88
N SER A 5 -30.85 18.86 0.86
CA SER A 5 -30.81 17.54 0.23
C SER A 5 -30.46 17.63 -1.25
N ARG A 6 -31.05 18.57 -2.01
CA ARG A 6 -30.73 18.78 -3.44
C ARG A 6 -29.28 19.20 -3.68
N LEU A 7 -28.74 20.08 -2.84
CA LEU A 7 -27.33 20.48 -2.93
C LEU A 7 -26.40 19.28 -2.67
N LEU A 8 -26.67 18.51 -1.61
CA LEU A 8 -25.89 17.32 -1.28
C LEU A 8 -25.94 16.27 -2.39
N THR A 9 -27.11 16.01 -2.96
CA THR A 9 -27.26 15.12 -4.13
C THR A 9 -26.41 15.59 -5.30
N LYS A 10 -26.47 16.89 -5.64
CA LYS A 10 -25.63 17.45 -6.71
C LYS A 10 -24.14 17.36 -6.41
N LEU A 11 -23.73 17.59 -5.17
CA LEU A 11 -22.34 17.46 -4.76
C LEU A 11 -21.89 16.00 -4.85
N SER A 12 -22.70 15.04 -4.40
CA SER A 12 -22.37 13.60 -4.47
C SER A 12 -22.34 13.04 -5.90
N GLU A 13 -23.13 13.61 -6.81
CA GLU A 13 -23.14 13.26 -8.24
C GLU A 13 -22.02 13.96 -9.03
N SER A 14 -21.27 14.85 -8.38
CA SER A 14 -20.19 15.63 -9.00
C SER A 14 -18.83 15.30 -8.40
N ASP A 15 -17.78 15.60 -9.17
CA ASP A 15 -16.38 15.50 -8.75
C ASP A 15 -15.80 16.85 -8.29
N ILE A 16 -16.64 17.84 -7.99
CA ILE A 16 -16.22 19.23 -7.77
C ILE A 16 -15.27 19.39 -6.57
N LEU A 17 -15.50 18.65 -5.48
CA LEU A 17 -14.65 18.72 -4.29
C LEU A 17 -13.26 18.15 -4.57
N GLU A 18 -13.19 17.09 -5.38
CA GLU A 18 -11.93 16.48 -5.80
C GLU A 18 -11.14 17.44 -6.70
N LYS A 19 -11.82 18.11 -7.64
CA LYS A 19 -11.23 19.15 -8.51
C LYS A 19 -10.71 20.35 -7.72
N ILE A 20 -11.48 20.84 -6.75
CA ILE A 20 -11.07 21.96 -5.90
C ILE A 20 -9.85 21.56 -5.04
N GLN A 21 -9.85 20.35 -4.47
CA GLN A 21 -8.70 19.86 -3.71
C GLN A 21 -7.45 19.79 -4.59
N GLU A 22 -7.58 19.26 -5.81
CA GLU A 22 -6.49 19.19 -6.79
C GLU A 22 -5.94 20.57 -7.12
N GLU A 23 -6.81 21.55 -7.38
CA GLU A 23 -6.42 22.93 -7.66
C GLU A 23 -5.67 23.57 -6.48
N VAL A 24 -6.16 23.39 -5.25
CA VAL A 24 -5.50 23.88 -4.03
C VAL A 24 -4.13 23.23 -3.84
N VAL A 25 -4.02 21.93 -4.08
CA VAL A 25 -2.75 21.20 -3.99
C VAL A 25 -1.77 21.71 -5.04
N LEU A 26 -2.20 21.91 -6.29
CA LEU A 26 -1.36 22.46 -7.37
C LEU A 26 -0.88 23.88 -7.07
N GLN A 27 -1.74 24.74 -6.51
CA GLN A 27 -1.35 26.07 -6.06
C GLN A 27 -0.31 25.99 -4.95
N ALA A 28 -0.53 25.15 -3.93
CA ALA A 28 0.42 24.94 -2.83
C ALA A 28 1.78 24.37 -3.31
N ILE A 29 1.79 23.54 -4.36
CA ILE A 29 3.02 23.09 -5.02
C ILE A 29 3.72 24.27 -5.71
N SER A 30 2.99 25.07 -6.48
CA SER A 30 3.55 26.21 -7.22
C SER A 30 4.15 27.27 -6.29
N GLU A 31 3.55 27.46 -5.11
CA GLU A 31 4.01 28.38 -4.07
C GLU A 31 5.05 27.76 -3.12
N SER A 32 5.53 26.55 -3.41
CA SER A 32 6.54 25.83 -2.63
C SER A 32 6.14 25.51 -1.17
N PHE A 33 4.84 25.43 -0.88
CA PHE A 33 4.35 24.89 0.39
C PHE A 33 4.43 23.37 0.45
N ILE A 34 4.33 22.71 -0.71
CA ILE A 34 4.48 21.26 -0.86
C ILE A 34 5.81 20.98 -1.52
N ILE A 35 6.82 20.65 -0.71
CA ILE A 35 8.18 20.30 -1.14
C ILE A 35 8.56 18.86 -0.75
N ASP A 36 7.56 18.01 -0.57
CA ASP A 36 7.73 16.66 -0.09
C ASP A 36 8.51 15.77 -1.06
N ASP A 37 9.42 14.97 -0.52
CA ASP A 37 10.08 13.87 -1.23
C ASP A 37 9.40 12.51 -0.97
N THR A 38 8.48 12.47 0.00
CA THR A 38 7.88 11.26 0.54
C THR A 38 6.38 11.49 0.73
N ILE A 39 5.57 10.59 0.19
CA ILE A 39 4.14 10.48 0.51
C ILE A 39 3.94 9.30 1.45
N ALA A 40 3.17 9.53 2.51
CA ALA A 40 2.73 8.49 3.44
C ALA A 40 1.27 8.14 3.14
N ILE A 41 0.97 6.85 2.95
CA ILE A 41 -0.39 6.36 2.74
C ILE A 41 -0.83 5.54 3.94
N ASP A 42 -2.00 5.88 4.48
CA ASP A 42 -2.69 5.09 5.50
C ASP A 42 -4.20 5.37 5.47
N ALA A 43 -4.96 4.48 6.11
CA ALA A 43 -6.40 4.57 6.21
C ALA A 43 -6.84 4.92 7.63
N THR A 44 -7.93 5.68 7.72
CA THR A 44 -8.65 5.91 8.98
C THR A 44 -10.10 5.49 8.81
N HIS A 45 -10.70 4.95 9.86
CA HIS A 45 -12.11 4.56 9.87
C HIS A 45 -12.94 5.54 10.68
N PHE A 46 -14.22 5.63 10.33
CA PHE A 46 -15.24 6.38 11.05
C PHE A 46 -16.59 5.67 10.92
N GLU A 47 -17.44 5.84 11.92
CA GLU A 47 -18.72 5.15 12.02
C GLU A 47 -19.75 5.79 11.09
N ALA A 48 -20.61 4.96 10.51
CA ALA A 48 -21.82 5.46 9.87
C ALA A 48 -22.83 5.84 10.95
N ARG A 49 -23.61 6.88 10.68
CA ARG A 49 -24.72 7.26 11.55
C ARG A 49 -25.88 6.26 11.47
N ASP A 50 -26.09 5.66 10.32
CA ASP A 50 -27.14 4.67 10.11
C ASP A 50 -26.87 3.42 10.92
N GLN A 51 -27.93 2.84 11.50
CA GLN A 51 -27.81 1.59 12.22
C GLN A 51 -27.39 0.48 11.26
N ALA A 52 -26.47 -0.37 11.73
CA ALA A 52 -26.11 -1.57 11.00
C ALA A 52 -27.36 -2.44 10.78
N PRO A 53 -27.59 -2.95 9.56
CA PRO A 53 -28.69 -3.86 9.32
C PRO A 53 -28.52 -5.13 10.16
N THR A 54 -29.64 -5.70 10.60
CA THR A 54 -29.67 -6.96 11.35
C THR A 54 -28.90 -8.02 10.57
N LYS A 55 -27.93 -8.66 11.22
CA LYS A 55 -27.03 -9.62 10.56
C LYS A 55 -27.81 -10.87 10.16
N GLU A 56 -28.10 -11.02 8.87
CA GLU A 56 -28.64 -12.28 8.34
C GLU A 56 -27.57 -13.37 8.44
N GLU A 57 -27.89 -14.47 9.12
CA GLU A 57 -26.99 -15.63 9.21
C GLU A 57 -26.89 -16.29 7.83
N LYS A 58 -25.77 -16.04 7.14
CA LYS A 58 -25.45 -16.77 5.92
C LYS A 58 -25.28 -18.26 6.26
N PRO A 59 -25.92 -19.18 5.52
CA PRO A 59 -25.77 -20.61 5.76
C PRO A 59 -24.29 -21.00 5.64
N LYS A 60 -23.81 -21.80 6.59
CA LYS A 60 -22.44 -22.32 6.57
C LYS A 60 -22.26 -23.11 5.28
N ALA A 61 -21.30 -22.70 4.46
CA ALA A 61 -20.94 -23.42 3.25
C ALA A 61 -20.56 -24.87 3.59
N GLU A 62 -21.10 -25.83 2.85
CA GLU A 62 -20.81 -27.24 3.07
C GLU A 62 -19.31 -27.53 2.95
N PRO A 63 -18.76 -28.41 3.81
CA PRO A 63 -17.35 -28.75 3.78
C PRO A 63 -16.99 -29.37 2.43
N LYS A 64 -16.07 -28.73 1.69
CA LYS A 64 -15.55 -29.25 0.42
C LYS A 64 -14.92 -30.62 0.65
N LYS A 65 -15.31 -31.63 -0.14
CA LYS A 65 -14.69 -32.97 -0.12
C LYS A 65 -13.17 -32.84 -0.30
N ARG A 66 -12.40 -33.37 0.65
CA ARG A 66 -10.92 -33.45 0.55
C ARG A 66 -10.56 -34.54 -0.47
N GLY A 67 -9.95 -34.16 -1.58
CA GLY A 67 -9.47 -35.08 -2.61
C GLY A 67 -8.94 -34.36 -3.85
N ARG A 68 -8.03 -35.00 -4.59
CA ARG A 68 -7.51 -34.50 -5.88
C ARG A 68 -8.59 -34.71 -6.95
N LYS A 69 -9.15 -33.62 -7.49
CA LYS A 69 -10.07 -33.70 -8.63
C LYS A 69 -9.37 -34.34 -9.86
N PRO A 70 -10.06 -35.18 -10.66
CA PRO A 70 -9.60 -35.62 -11.97
C PRO A 70 -9.16 -34.44 -12.86
N LYS A 71 -8.22 -34.67 -13.80
CA LYS A 71 -7.62 -33.59 -14.61
C LYS A 71 -8.65 -32.78 -15.41
N ALA A 72 -9.63 -33.44 -16.04
CA ALA A 72 -10.69 -32.79 -16.81
C ALA A 72 -11.63 -31.95 -15.93
N GLU A 73 -12.04 -32.47 -14.77
CA GLU A 73 -12.85 -31.72 -13.79
C GLU A 73 -12.09 -30.52 -13.21
N ARG A 74 -10.76 -30.61 -13.09
CA ARG A 74 -9.92 -29.49 -12.66
C ARG A 74 -9.87 -28.39 -13.72
N GLU A 75 -9.74 -28.73 -14.99
CA GLU A 75 -9.72 -27.76 -16.09
C GLU A 75 -11.06 -27.03 -16.24
N GLN A 76 -12.18 -27.75 -16.16
CA GLN A 76 -13.52 -27.14 -16.12
C GLN A 76 -13.71 -26.25 -14.89
N TRP A 77 -13.31 -26.74 -13.71
CA TRP A 77 -13.38 -25.94 -12.49
C TRP A 77 -12.53 -24.67 -12.56
N LEU A 78 -11.34 -24.72 -13.17
CA LEU A 78 -10.50 -23.53 -13.39
C LEU A 78 -11.17 -22.52 -14.33
N LYS A 79 -11.82 -22.99 -15.40
CA LYS A 79 -12.61 -22.13 -16.30
C LYS A 79 -13.79 -21.49 -15.56
N GLU A 80 -14.57 -22.27 -14.83
CA GLU A 80 -15.69 -21.75 -14.02
C GLU A 80 -15.22 -20.76 -12.94
N GLN A 81 -14.06 -21.00 -12.32
CA GLN A 81 -13.47 -20.05 -11.37
C GLN A 81 -13.04 -18.76 -12.07
N ALA A 82 -12.42 -18.85 -13.25
CA ALA A 82 -12.01 -17.68 -14.03
C ALA A 82 -13.21 -16.87 -14.49
N GLU A 83 -14.29 -17.50 -14.96
CA GLU A 83 -15.54 -16.83 -15.33
C GLU A 83 -16.20 -16.16 -14.13
N LYS A 84 -16.24 -16.83 -12.97
CA LYS A 84 -16.71 -16.22 -11.71
C LYS A 84 -15.85 -15.04 -11.30
N GLU A 85 -14.53 -15.17 -11.36
CA GLU A 85 -13.62 -14.07 -11.01
C GLU A 85 -13.74 -12.91 -12.00
N ALA A 86 -14.01 -13.18 -13.28
CA ALA A 86 -14.24 -12.15 -14.30
C ALA A 86 -15.53 -11.36 -14.07
N SER A 87 -16.59 -12.00 -13.57
CA SER A 87 -17.88 -11.38 -13.31
C SER A 87 -17.97 -10.61 -11.99
N LEU A 88 -16.99 -10.75 -11.10
CA LEU A 88 -16.92 -9.97 -9.86
C LEU A 88 -16.67 -8.47 -10.16
N PRO A 89 -17.16 -7.56 -9.31
CA PRO A 89 -16.74 -6.16 -9.32
C PRO A 89 -15.22 -6.02 -9.12
N LEU A 90 -14.60 -4.94 -9.61
CA LEU A 90 -13.15 -4.73 -9.58
C LEU A 90 -12.56 -4.85 -8.17
N TYR A 91 -13.20 -4.25 -7.16
CA TYR A 91 -12.76 -4.31 -5.76
C TYR A 91 -13.06 -5.64 -5.05
N GLU A 92 -13.75 -6.57 -5.70
CA GLU A 92 -13.91 -7.95 -5.23
C GLU A 92 -12.87 -8.89 -5.85
N LYS A 93 -12.36 -8.56 -7.05
CA LYS A 93 -11.19 -9.22 -7.66
C LYS A 93 -9.91 -8.99 -6.85
N LYS A 94 -8.84 -9.70 -7.19
CA LYS A 94 -7.54 -9.49 -6.53
C LYS A 94 -6.93 -8.13 -6.90
N ILE A 95 -5.99 -7.64 -6.09
CA ILE A 95 -5.37 -6.31 -6.25
C ILE A 95 -4.68 -6.18 -7.62
N GLU A 96 -4.16 -7.27 -8.17
CA GLU A 96 -3.53 -7.34 -9.49
C GLU A 96 -4.44 -6.75 -10.60
N ALA A 97 -5.76 -6.94 -10.50
CA ALA A 97 -6.70 -6.41 -11.48
C ALA A 97 -6.74 -4.86 -11.51
N GLN A 98 -6.29 -4.19 -10.45
CA GLN A 98 -6.27 -2.73 -10.35
C GLN A 98 -5.10 -2.10 -11.12
N LEU A 99 -4.04 -2.87 -11.42
CA LEU A 99 -2.85 -2.35 -12.12
C LEU A 99 -3.19 -1.83 -13.52
N ASP A 100 -4.07 -2.53 -14.23
CA ASP A 100 -4.38 -2.23 -15.63
C ASP A 100 -5.70 -1.45 -15.78
N ALA A 101 -6.51 -1.35 -14.72
CA ALA A 101 -7.71 -0.51 -14.68
C ALA A 101 -7.33 0.99 -14.65
N SER A 102 -8.05 1.82 -15.39
CA SER A 102 -7.84 3.28 -15.37
C SER A 102 -8.17 3.91 -14.01
N LEU A 103 -7.61 5.08 -13.71
CA LEU A 103 -7.96 5.83 -12.50
C LEU A 103 -9.47 6.13 -12.41
N THR A 104 -10.09 6.44 -13.55
CA THR A 104 -11.54 6.72 -13.63
C THR A 104 -12.36 5.50 -13.23
N GLU A 105 -12.05 4.32 -13.77
CA GLU A 105 -12.72 3.06 -13.39
C GLU A 105 -12.48 2.74 -11.92
N LEU A 106 -11.24 2.88 -11.45
CA LEU A 106 -10.88 2.65 -10.06
C LEU A 106 -11.65 3.55 -9.10
N ARG A 107 -11.90 4.81 -9.44
CA ARG A 107 -12.71 5.71 -8.60
C ARG A 107 -14.20 5.41 -8.68
N ALA A 108 -14.71 5.07 -9.87
CA ALA A 108 -16.13 4.79 -10.07
C ALA A 108 -16.60 3.50 -9.38
N GLU A 109 -15.75 2.48 -9.32
CA GLU A 109 -16.11 1.17 -8.74
C GLU A 109 -15.88 1.04 -7.23
N VAL A 110 -15.40 2.10 -6.55
CA VAL A 110 -15.16 2.02 -5.10
C VAL A 110 -16.47 1.76 -4.38
N PRO A 111 -16.53 0.74 -3.49
CA PRO A 111 -17.73 0.48 -2.73
C PRO A 111 -17.96 1.63 -1.75
N HIS A 112 -19.12 2.27 -1.80
CA HIS A 112 -19.46 3.40 -0.92
C HIS A 112 -20.44 3.03 0.20
N ASP A 113 -21.21 1.94 0.09
CA ASP A 113 -22.16 1.56 1.14
C ASP A 113 -21.46 1.21 2.46
N PRO A 114 -21.96 1.66 3.63
CA PRO A 114 -21.34 1.35 4.90
C PRO A 114 -21.42 -0.15 5.17
N LYS A 115 -20.30 -0.73 5.61
CA LYS A 115 -20.21 -2.14 5.98
C LYS A 115 -19.42 -2.31 7.26
N TRP A 116 -19.55 -3.49 7.86
CA TRP A 116 -18.77 -3.88 9.02
C TRP A 116 -17.29 -3.96 8.68
N GLY A 117 -16.47 -3.17 9.38
CA GLY A 117 -15.03 -3.26 9.40
C GLY A 117 -14.53 -4.00 10.65
N VAL A 118 -13.29 -4.50 10.57
CA VAL A 118 -12.61 -5.16 11.69
C VAL A 118 -11.20 -4.61 11.83
N LYS A 119 -10.83 -4.21 13.06
CA LYS A 119 -9.49 -3.74 13.39
C LYS A 119 -9.00 -4.51 14.60
N LYS A 120 -7.76 -4.99 14.53
CA LYS A 120 -7.11 -5.62 15.68
C LYS A 120 -6.44 -4.54 16.53
N LYS A 121 -6.80 -4.44 17.80
CA LYS A 121 -6.13 -3.54 18.77
C LYS A 121 -4.73 -4.07 19.09
N SER A 122 -3.90 -3.19 19.67
CA SER A 122 -2.57 -3.55 20.20
C SER A 122 -2.64 -4.67 21.24
N GLU A 123 -3.74 -4.77 22.00
CA GLU A 123 -4.03 -5.85 22.95
C GLU A 123 -4.43 -7.18 22.30
N GLY A 124 -4.51 -7.23 20.97
CA GLY A 124 -4.88 -8.42 20.20
C GLY A 124 -6.38 -8.69 20.07
N LYS A 125 -7.23 -7.88 20.70
CA LYS A 125 -8.70 -7.95 20.58
C LYS A 125 -9.19 -7.33 19.26
N ASN A 126 -10.26 -7.87 18.70
CA ASN A 126 -10.92 -7.31 17.52
C ASN A 126 -11.93 -6.24 17.95
N GLU A 127 -11.82 -5.08 17.33
CA GLU A 127 -12.81 -4.01 17.33
C GLU A 127 -13.58 -4.06 16.03
N PHE A 128 -14.90 -4.01 16.14
CA PHE A 128 -15.83 -4.02 15.02
C PHE A 128 -16.51 -2.66 14.97
N TRP A 129 -16.60 -2.08 13.78
CA TRP A 129 -17.37 -0.86 13.55
C TRP A 129 -18.21 -1.02 12.30
N PHE A 130 -19.37 -0.37 12.25
CA PHE A 130 -20.15 -0.26 11.02
C PHE A 130 -19.94 1.14 10.47
N GLY A 131 -19.42 1.26 9.24
CA GLY A 131 -19.18 2.57 8.67
C GLY A 131 -18.26 2.54 7.47
N TYR A 132 -17.33 3.48 7.48
CA TYR A 132 -16.53 3.85 6.32
C TYR A 132 -15.03 3.87 6.63
N LYS A 133 -14.25 4.06 5.58
CA LYS A 133 -12.82 4.36 5.62
C LYS A 133 -12.51 5.56 4.74
N GLY A 134 -11.66 6.44 5.24
CA GLY A 134 -10.95 7.46 4.46
C GLY A 134 -9.50 7.02 4.29
N HIS A 135 -9.08 6.79 3.06
CA HIS A 135 -7.71 6.45 2.70
C HIS A 135 -7.01 7.71 2.22
N LEU A 136 -5.90 8.07 2.84
CA LEU A 136 -5.23 9.34 2.60
C LEU A 136 -3.80 9.11 2.13
N ALA A 137 -3.40 9.87 1.12
CA ALA A 137 -2.01 10.04 0.73
C ALA A 137 -1.55 11.44 1.16
N VAL A 138 -0.59 11.49 2.08
CA VAL A 138 -0.19 12.71 2.77
C VAL A 138 1.28 13.03 2.51
N GLY A 139 1.59 14.29 2.20
CA GLY A 139 2.97 14.78 2.12
C GLY A 139 3.66 14.66 3.48
N ALA A 140 4.77 13.93 3.58
CA ALA A 140 5.27 13.51 4.88
C ALA A 140 5.93 14.64 5.72
N SER A 141 6.32 15.73 5.07
CA SER A 141 6.88 16.95 5.68
C SER A 141 5.82 18.04 5.78
N SER A 142 5.09 18.33 4.69
CA SER A 142 4.09 19.40 4.64
C SER A 142 2.78 19.04 5.35
N GLN A 143 2.47 17.75 5.47
CA GLN A 143 1.22 17.20 5.99
C GLN A 143 -0.04 17.57 5.18
N TYR A 144 0.12 18.02 3.94
CA TYR A 144 -1.00 18.21 3.01
C TYR A 144 -1.58 16.86 2.59
N ILE A 145 -2.92 16.79 2.47
CA ILE A 145 -3.62 15.65 1.86
C ILE A 145 -3.54 15.81 0.35
N ILE A 146 -2.64 15.04 -0.26
CA ILE A 146 -2.31 15.09 -1.68
C ILE A 146 -3.37 14.34 -2.50
N GLN A 147 -3.78 13.17 -2.01
CA GLN A 147 -4.88 12.40 -2.59
C GLN A 147 -5.71 11.78 -1.47
N SER A 148 -6.99 11.58 -1.72
CA SER A 148 -7.91 10.90 -0.81
C SER A 148 -8.89 10.02 -1.55
N LEU A 149 -9.30 8.95 -0.88
CA LEU A 149 -10.31 8.01 -1.35
C LEU A 149 -11.25 7.66 -0.20
N PHE A 150 -12.55 7.78 -0.42
CA PHE A 150 -13.58 7.38 0.53
C PHE A 150 -14.11 6.00 0.14
N SER A 151 -14.32 5.11 1.12
CA SER A 151 -14.87 3.77 0.84
C SER A 151 -15.69 3.21 2.00
N SER A 152 -16.37 2.12 1.70
CA SER A 152 -16.98 1.20 2.65
C SER A 152 -15.98 0.71 3.70
N GLY A 153 -16.47 0.51 4.93
CA GLY A 153 -15.69 0.05 6.09
C GLY A 153 -15.05 -1.33 5.91
N SER A 154 -15.58 -2.16 5.00
CA SER A 154 -15.04 -3.50 4.73
C SER A 154 -13.91 -3.53 3.69
N LEU A 155 -13.61 -2.41 3.02
CA LEU A 155 -12.56 -2.39 2.00
C LEU A 155 -11.19 -2.68 2.64
N ASN A 156 -10.40 -3.54 2.00
CA ASN A 156 -9.02 -3.78 2.40
C ASN A 156 -8.16 -2.56 2.04
N ASP A 157 -7.38 -2.05 2.99
CA ASP A 157 -6.58 -0.84 2.83
C ASP A 157 -5.60 -0.94 1.65
N GLY A 158 -5.02 -2.11 1.41
CA GLY A 158 -4.16 -2.37 0.25
C GLY A 158 -4.85 -2.17 -1.10
N LYS A 159 -6.17 -2.41 -1.20
CA LYS A 159 -6.94 -2.16 -2.44
C LYS A 159 -7.16 -0.67 -2.71
N ALA A 160 -6.99 0.21 -1.72
CA ALA A 160 -7.12 1.64 -1.91
C ALA A 160 -5.81 2.31 -2.37
N ALA A 161 -4.67 1.63 -2.24
CA ALA A 161 -3.36 2.21 -2.54
C ALA A 161 -3.15 2.52 -4.03
N ILE A 162 -3.47 1.59 -4.93
CA ILE A 162 -3.29 1.80 -6.38
C ILE A 162 -4.11 3.00 -6.90
N PRO A 163 -5.40 3.16 -6.55
CA PRO A 163 -6.16 4.36 -6.89
C PRO A 163 -5.52 5.67 -6.41
N LEU A 164 -5.00 5.70 -5.18
CA LEU A 164 -4.30 6.88 -4.64
C LEU A 164 -3.00 7.15 -5.40
N LEU A 165 -2.21 6.11 -5.67
CA LEU A 165 -0.94 6.20 -6.40
C LEU A 165 -1.15 6.71 -7.83
N LYS A 166 -2.13 6.15 -8.56
CA LYS A 166 -2.49 6.64 -9.90
C LYS A 166 -3.02 8.07 -9.86
N GLY A 167 -3.80 8.43 -8.84
CA GLY A 167 -4.24 9.81 -8.62
C GLY A 167 -3.08 10.79 -8.44
N ILE A 168 -2.00 10.37 -7.78
CA ILE A 168 -0.78 11.17 -7.67
C ILE A 168 -0.11 11.28 -9.04
N ASP A 169 0.14 10.15 -9.71
CA ASP A 169 0.90 10.09 -10.97
C ASP A 169 0.22 10.82 -12.14
N GLU A 170 -1.08 10.57 -12.33
CA GLU A 170 -1.82 11.04 -13.51
C GLU A 170 -2.23 12.50 -13.40
N ARG A 171 -2.39 13.03 -12.18
CA ARG A 171 -2.98 14.35 -11.95
C ARG A 171 -2.03 15.36 -11.33
N LEU A 172 -1.01 14.91 -10.63
CA LEU A 172 -0.08 15.78 -9.92
C LEU A 172 1.33 15.60 -10.46
N SER A 173 1.85 16.63 -11.12
CA SER A 173 3.26 16.66 -11.53
C SER A 173 4.13 17.04 -10.34
N LEU A 174 4.56 16.04 -9.57
CA LEU A 174 5.35 16.21 -8.34
C LEU A 174 6.78 15.65 -8.52
N PRO A 175 7.68 16.38 -9.21
CA PRO A 175 8.99 15.85 -9.59
C PRO A 175 9.93 15.57 -8.42
N MET A 176 9.65 16.13 -7.24
CA MET A 176 10.46 15.90 -6.03
C MET A 176 10.10 14.61 -5.30
N ILE A 177 8.91 14.05 -5.57
CA ILE A 177 8.43 12.87 -4.87
C ILE A 177 9.18 11.65 -5.38
N CYS A 178 9.84 10.97 -4.47
CA CYS A 178 10.64 9.80 -4.77
C CYS A 178 10.21 8.58 -3.96
N TYR A 179 9.51 8.76 -2.84
CA TYR A 179 9.23 7.69 -1.88
C TYR A 179 7.74 7.57 -1.56
N GLN A 180 7.27 6.32 -1.53
CA GLN A 180 5.92 5.95 -1.12
C GLN A 180 6.01 5.10 0.15
N ALA A 181 5.65 5.68 1.29
CA ALA A 181 5.79 5.07 2.61
C ALA A 181 4.46 4.51 3.12
N MET A 182 4.42 3.23 3.47
CA MET A 182 3.19 2.55 3.89
C MET A 182 3.47 1.51 4.99
N ASP A 183 2.45 1.11 5.73
CA ASP A 183 2.57 0.08 6.76
C ASP A 183 2.56 -1.35 6.17
N ALA A 184 2.55 -2.37 7.04
CA ALA A 184 2.61 -3.77 6.62
C ALA A 184 1.29 -4.30 6.04
N GLY A 185 0.19 -3.55 6.21
CA GLY A 185 -1.10 -3.81 5.58
C GLY A 185 -1.08 -3.55 4.08
N TYR A 186 -0.10 -2.79 3.58
CA TYR A 186 0.09 -2.49 2.15
C TYR A 186 1.18 -3.34 1.48
N ASP A 187 1.65 -4.41 2.13
CA ASP A 187 2.69 -5.29 1.59
C ASP A 187 2.14 -6.27 0.52
N TYR A 188 1.80 -5.74 -0.66
CA TYR A 188 1.29 -6.49 -1.80
C TYR A 188 2.11 -6.22 -3.07
N ASN A 189 2.48 -7.26 -3.81
CA ASN A 189 3.29 -7.14 -5.03
C ASN A 189 2.76 -6.09 -6.03
N PRO A 190 1.44 -6.02 -6.33
CA PRO A 190 0.90 -4.99 -7.22
C PRO A 190 1.18 -3.55 -6.77
N ILE A 191 1.24 -3.29 -5.46
CA ILE A 191 1.52 -1.94 -4.96
C ILE A 191 2.99 -1.58 -5.25
N TYR A 192 3.93 -2.50 -5.02
CA TYR A 192 5.33 -2.28 -5.38
C TYR A 192 5.51 -2.06 -6.88
N GLU A 193 4.78 -2.81 -7.70
CA GLU A 193 4.79 -2.65 -9.16
C GLU A 193 4.24 -1.28 -9.58
N GLN A 194 3.09 -0.85 -9.05
CA GLN A 194 2.53 0.46 -9.37
C GLN A 194 3.50 1.59 -8.99
N VAL A 195 4.10 1.53 -7.80
CA VAL A 195 5.11 2.53 -7.36
C VAL A 195 6.31 2.55 -8.31
N HIS A 196 6.75 1.38 -8.81
CA HIS A 196 7.84 1.28 -9.77
C HIS A 196 7.48 1.83 -11.15
N ARG A 197 6.25 1.59 -11.65
CA ARG A 197 5.73 2.15 -12.91
C ARG A 197 5.76 3.69 -12.91
N MET A 198 5.57 4.31 -11.73
CA MET A 198 5.65 5.76 -11.52
C MET A 198 7.10 6.29 -11.42
N GLY A 199 8.11 5.42 -11.47
CA GLY A 199 9.51 5.80 -11.22
C GLY A 199 9.84 6.12 -9.75
N HIS A 200 8.93 5.82 -8.83
CA HIS A 200 9.08 6.05 -7.40
C HIS A 200 9.67 4.82 -6.68
N ARG A 201 9.94 4.95 -5.37
CA ARG A 201 10.54 3.90 -4.54
C ARG A 201 9.63 3.53 -3.37
N SER A 202 9.39 2.24 -3.22
CA SER A 202 8.53 1.70 -2.16
C SER A 202 9.25 1.60 -0.82
N ILE A 203 8.68 2.24 0.21
CA ILE A 203 9.14 2.20 1.60
C ILE A 203 8.03 1.59 2.46
N ILE A 204 7.76 0.31 2.22
CA ILE A 204 6.63 -0.43 2.82
C ILE A 204 7.15 -1.39 3.88
N ALA A 205 6.50 -1.47 5.03
CA ALA A 205 6.88 -2.43 6.07
C ALA A 205 6.68 -3.88 5.60
N TYR A 206 7.63 -4.76 5.89
CA TYR A 206 7.56 -6.15 5.42
C TYR A 206 6.60 -6.99 6.25
N ASN A 207 5.71 -7.71 5.60
CA ASN A 207 4.82 -8.67 6.22
C ASN A 207 5.35 -10.10 6.01
N LYS A 208 5.89 -10.72 7.06
CA LYS A 208 6.51 -12.05 7.02
C LYS A 208 5.51 -13.22 6.91
N LYS A 209 4.20 -12.96 6.86
CA LYS A 209 3.21 -14.03 6.92
C LYS A 209 3.37 -14.99 5.72
N ASN A 210 3.46 -16.28 6.01
CA ASN A 210 3.49 -17.38 5.05
C ASN A 210 4.73 -17.48 4.16
N GLU A 211 5.89 -16.94 4.59
CA GLU A 211 7.15 -17.11 3.88
C GLU A 211 8.17 -17.94 4.65
N SER A 212 8.88 -18.79 3.91
CA SER A 212 10.07 -19.49 4.38
C SER A 212 11.26 -18.54 4.49
N GLU A 213 12.22 -18.88 5.34
CA GLU A 213 13.48 -18.14 5.42
C GLU A 213 14.23 -18.14 4.08
N ALA A 214 14.77 -16.98 3.71
CA ALA A 214 15.56 -16.82 2.50
C ALA A 214 17.01 -17.23 2.80
N ILE A 215 17.39 -18.44 2.40
CA ILE A 215 18.76 -18.95 2.56
C ILE A 215 19.74 -18.02 1.82
N GLY A 216 20.83 -17.65 2.48
CA GLY A 216 21.84 -16.73 1.93
C GLY A 216 21.49 -15.24 2.05
N PHE A 217 20.42 -14.91 2.79
CA PHE A 217 20.02 -13.54 3.07
C PHE A 217 19.67 -13.36 4.55
N ASP A 218 19.79 -12.12 5.03
CA ASP A 218 19.34 -11.78 6.37
C ASP A 218 17.86 -11.41 6.42
N LYS A 219 17.37 -11.06 7.61
CA LYS A 219 15.97 -10.66 7.86
C LYS A 219 15.49 -9.43 7.07
N HIS A 220 16.39 -8.72 6.39
CA HIS A 220 16.13 -7.55 5.56
C HIS A 220 16.47 -7.78 4.08
N PHE A 221 16.70 -9.04 3.69
CA PHE A 221 17.09 -9.43 2.34
C PHE A 221 18.45 -8.88 1.91
N ALA A 222 19.30 -8.48 2.86
CA ALA A 222 20.70 -8.24 2.55
C ALA A 222 21.40 -9.59 2.37
N PRO A 223 22.22 -9.77 1.33
CA PRO A 223 22.93 -11.03 1.11
C PRO A 223 23.89 -11.30 2.28
N THR A 224 24.08 -12.56 2.63
CA THR A 224 25.03 -13.00 3.64
C THR A 224 26.24 -13.69 2.97
N CYS A 225 27.40 -13.65 3.63
CA CYS A 225 28.54 -14.46 3.19
C CYS A 225 28.34 -15.93 3.58
N PHE A 226 29.26 -16.82 3.16
CA PHE A 226 29.23 -18.24 3.54
C PHE A 226 29.21 -18.48 5.07
N ARG A 227 29.77 -17.55 5.85
CA ARG A 227 29.75 -17.56 7.33
C ARG A 227 28.55 -16.81 7.92
N GLU A 228 27.54 -16.55 7.11
CA GLU A 228 26.28 -15.89 7.46
C GLU A 228 26.40 -14.43 7.97
N HIS A 229 27.53 -13.77 7.74
CA HIS A 229 27.65 -12.34 8.01
C HIS A 229 26.96 -11.52 6.92
N SER A 230 26.02 -10.64 7.30
CA SER A 230 25.30 -9.75 6.39
C SER A 230 26.23 -8.76 5.69
N TYR A 231 26.09 -8.62 4.38
CA TYR A 231 26.68 -7.51 3.67
C TYR A 231 26.00 -6.19 4.07
N ARG A 232 26.79 -5.11 4.02
CA ARG A 232 26.32 -3.77 4.41
C ARG A 232 25.90 -3.00 3.19
N TYR A 233 24.71 -2.41 3.23
CA TYR A 233 24.26 -1.49 2.19
C TYR A 233 25.24 -0.32 2.06
N ASP A 234 25.66 -0.05 0.82
CA ASP A 234 26.61 1.01 0.48
C ASP A 234 25.92 2.13 -0.28
N SER A 235 25.28 1.81 -1.41
CA SER A 235 24.70 2.81 -2.29
C SER A 235 23.62 2.23 -3.21
N TYR A 236 22.88 3.11 -3.88
CA TYR A 236 21.93 2.76 -4.94
C TYR A 236 22.30 3.51 -6.23
N ASP A 237 22.43 2.77 -7.32
CA ASP A 237 22.63 3.30 -8.67
C ASP A 237 21.26 3.42 -9.36
N ALA A 238 20.76 4.65 -9.48
CA ALA A 238 19.45 4.92 -10.09
C ALA A 238 19.41 4.59 -11.59
N LYS A 239 20.52 4.74 -12.33
CA LYS A 239 20.55 4.46 -13.78
C LYS A 239 20.43 2.97 -14.08
N ARG A 240 20.96 2.13 -13.19
CA ARG A 240 20.94 0.66 -13.32
C ARG A 240 19.95 -0.01 -12.39
N GLU A 241 19.22 0.78 -11.61
CA GLU A 241 18.31 0.34 -10.56
C GLU A 241 18.92 -0.71 -9.62
N THR A 242 20.19 -0.51 -9.27
CA THR A 242 21.01 -1.53 -8.61
C THR A 242 21.39 -1.10 -7.20
N LEU A 243 21.08 -1.95 -6.22
CA LEU A 243 21.60 -1.84 -4.86
C LEU A 243 23.02 -2.40 -4.82
N LYS A 244 23.93 -1.65 -4.20
CA LYS A 244 25.30 -2.07 -3.92
C LYS A 244 25.46 -2.36 -2.45
N TYR A 245 26.02 -3.53 -2.15
CA TYR A 245 26.40 -3.95 -0.82
C TYR A 245 27.90 -4.23 -0.76
N THR A 246 28.54 -3.85 0.34
CA THR A 246 29.96 -4.08 0.60
C THR A 246 30.15 -5.16 1.65
N ARG A 247 31.27 -5.87 1.53
CA ARG A 247 31.68 -6.93 2.43
C ARG A 247 31.58 -6.52 3.92
N PRO A 248 31.09 -7.42 4.81
CA PRO A 248 31.10 -7.19 6.25
C PRO A 248 32.51 -7.00 6.79
N LYS A 249 32.64 -6.27 7.92
CA LYS A 249 33.95 -6.04 8.57
C LYS A 249 34.55 -7.34 9.11
N GLU A 250 33.67 -8.26 9.50
CA GLU A 250 33.92 -9.61 9.98
C GLU A 250 34.64 -10.48 8.92
N CYS A 251 34.62 -10.06 7.66
CA CYS A 251 35.29 -10.74 6.56
C CYS A 251 36.56 -10.01 6.05
N ILE A 252 37.13 -9.06 6.81
CA ILE A 252 38.40 -8.41 6.44
C ILE A 252 39.52 -9.44 6.33
N ASP A 253 39.69 -10.27 7.36
CA ASP A 253 40.69 -11.34 7.44
C ASP A 253 40.04 -12.72 7.20
N CYS A 254 39.06 -12.80 6.31
CA CYS A 254 38.35 -14.04 6.06
C CYS A 254 39.30 -15.08 5.43
N PRO A 255 39.46 -16.28 6.01
CA PRO A 255 40.30 -17.32 5.42
C PRO A 255 39.80 -17.74 4.02
N LEU A 256 38.49 -17.57 3.76
CA LEU A 256 37.84 -17.85 2.48
C LEU A 256 37.97 -16.69 1.46
N ALA A 257 38.78 -15.66 1.74
CA ALA A 257 38.97 -14.54 0.82
C ALA A 257 39.72 -14.94 -0.45
N ASN A 258 40.66 -15.88 -0.35
CA ASN A 258 41.51 -16.32 -1.46
C ASN A 258 40.83 -17.39 -2.34
N GLU A 259 39.74 -17.99 -1.87
CA GLU A 259 38.99 -19.02 -2.59
C GLU A 259 37.91 -18.44 -3.54
N GLY A 260 37.83 -17.11 -3.65
CA GLY A 260 36.83 -16.43 -4.50
C GLY A 260 35.39 -16.49 -3.99
N ILE A 261 35.14 -17.15 -2.86
CA ILE A 261 33.82 -17.31 -2.24
C ILE A 261 33.38 -16.01 -1.55
N CYS A 262 34.32 -15.27 -0.95
CA CYS A 262 34.02 -14.01 -0.26
C CYS A 262 34.12 -12.81 -1.21
N GLN A 263 32.99 -12.37 -1.78
CA GLN A 263 32.94 -11.22 -2.67
C GLN A 263 33.14 -9.89 -1.92
N LYS A 264 33.90 -8.96 -2.52
CA LYS A 264 34.07 -7.60 -1.94
C LYS A 264 32.82 -6.74 -2.09
N VAL A 265 32.13 -6.89 -3.21
CA VAL A 265 30.95 -6.10 -3.57
C VAL A 265 29.90 -7.05 -4.13
N TYR A 266 28.67 -6.94 -3.60
CA TYR A 266 27.49 -7.62 -4.12
C TYR A 266 26.55 -6.58 -4.73
N LYS A 267 25.98 -6.88 -5.89
CA LYS A 267 25.08 -5.98 -6.61
C LYS A 267 23.80 -6.72 -6.97
N VAL A 268 22.66 -6.13 -6.68
CA VAL A 268 21.34 -6.69 -6.99
C VAL A 268 20.43 -5.62 -7.56
N LYS A 269 19.70 -5.93 -8.63
CA LYS A 269 18.70 -5.02 -9.19
C LYS A 269 17.45 -5.08 -8.34
N ILE A 270 16.81 -3.93 -8.09
CA ILE A 270 15.54 -3.91 -7.35
C ILE A 270 14.45 -4.67 -8.11
N THR A 271 14.52 -4.68 -9.45
CA THR A 271 13.58 -5.39 -10.32
C THR A 271 13.69 -6.91 -10.26
N THR A 272 14.73 -7.46 -9.61
CA THR A 272 14.78 -8.90 -9.31
C THR A 272 13.62 -9.31 -8.38
N ASP A 273 13.27 -8.46 -7.43
CA ASP A 273 12.11 -8.61 -6.55
C ASP A 273 11.83 -7.26 -5.89
N LEU A 274 10.86 -6.52 -6.43
CA LEU A 274 10.51 -5.16 -5.96
C LEU A 274 10.05 -5.15 -4.50
N ARG A 275 9.50 -6.26 -4.01
CA ARG A 275 9.02 -6.41 -2.64
C ARG A 275 10.16 -6.63 -1.67
N ARG A 276 11.18 -7.42 -2.04
CA ARG A 276 12.35 -7.68 -1.18
C ARG A 276 13.36 -6.53 -1.23
N TYR A 277 13.66 -6.02 -2.42
CA TYR A 277 14.75 -5.08 -2.67
C TYR A 277 14.24 -3.65 -2.82
N ALA A 278 14.09 -2.95 -1.70
CA ALA A 278 13.79 -1.51 -1.67
C ALA A 278 15.04 -0.66 -1.88
N ALA A 279 14.87 0.58 -2.39
CA ALA A 279 15.92 1.58 -2.47
C ALA A 279 15.54 2.83 -1.63
N PRO A 280 16.32 3.23 -0.61
CA PRO A 280 17.50 2.56 -0.05
C PRO A 280 17.20 1.14 0.48
N ALA A 281 18.23 0.30 0.65
CA ALA A 281 18.03 -1.08 1.08
C ALA A 281 17.26 -1.17 2.41
N ARG A 282 16.29 -2.09 2.46
CA ARG A 282 15.49 -2.38 3.66
C ARG A 282 16.42 -2.62 4.86
N GLY A 283 16.06 -2.09 6.03
CA GLY A 283 16.85 -2.22 7.25
C GLY A 283 18.08 -1.28 7.36
N SER A 284 18.50 -0.64 6.27
CA SER A 284 19.52 0.42 6.32
C SER A 284 19.05 1.64 7.12
N GLN A 285 20.00 2.46 7.59
CA GLN A 285 19.66 3.68 8.33
C GLN A 285 18.88 4.68 7.47
N ALA A 286 19.21 4.80 6.18
CA ALA A 286 18.49 5.64 5.24
C ALA A 286 17.04 5.17 5.07
N TRP A 287 16.82 3.87 4.85
CA TRP A 287 15.47 3.30 4.77
C TRP A 287 14.67 3.55 6.05
N LYS A 288 15.27 3.31 7.23
CA LYS A 288 14.61 3.55 8.53
C LYS A 288 14.23 5.02 8.73
N THR A 289 15.06 5.94 8.25
CA THR A 289 14.83 7.39 8.36
C THR A 289 13.64 7.80 7.51
N ILE A 290 13.58 7.33 6.25
CA ILE A 290 12.44 7.60 5.36
C ILE A 290 11.17 6.92 5.87
N PHE A 291 11.27 5.65 6.31
CA PHE A 291 10.13 4.90 6.83
C PHE A 291 9.47 5.55 8.05
N LYS A 292 10.23 6.24 8.91
CA LYS A 292 9.65 6.99 10.05
C LYS A 292 8.74 8.15 9.61
N ARG A 293 8.95 8.69 8.40
CA ARG A 293 8.11 9.77 7.85
C ARG A 293 6.66 9.32 7.59
N ARG A 294 6.42 7.99 7.50
CA ARG A 294 5.08 7.36 7.50
C ARG A 294 4.15 7.91 8.59
N THR A 295 4.68 8.27 9.75
CA THR A 295 3.87 8.80 10.86
C THR A 295 3.12 10.11 10.55
N ALA A 296 3.44 10.79 9.43
CA ALA A 296 2.73 11.99 9.01
C ALA A 296 1.24 11.74 8.73
N VAL A 297 0.90 10.66 8.02
CA VAL A 297 -0.51 10.34 7.75
C VAL A 297 -1.25 9.94 9.02
N GLU A 298 -0.57 9.28 9.97
CA GLU A 298 -1.14 8.97 11.29
C GLU A 298 -1.50 10.26 12.06
N ARG A 299 -0.64 11.29 12.00
CA ARG A 299 -0.92 12.61 12.62
C ARG A 299 -2.08 13.31 11.94
N VAL A 300 -2.14 13.32 10.61
CA VAL A 300 -3.27 13.91 9.87
C VAL A 300 -4.57 13.18 10.19
N ASN A 301 -4.54 11.84 10.25
CA ASN A 301 -5.69 11.03 10.67
C ASN A 301 -6.18 11.42 12.08
N ALA A 302 -5.25 11.66 13.02
CA ALA A 302 -5.60 12.14 14.36
C ALA A 302 -6.21 13.54 14.31
N TYR A 303 -5.62 14.47 13.55
CA TYR A 303 -6.15 15.82 13.41
C TYR A 303 -7.57 15.84 12.85
N LEU A 304 -7.83 15.04 11.82
CA LEU A 304 -9.17 14.92 11.25
C LEU A 304 -10.19 14.43 12.27
N LYS A 305 -9.80 13.48 13.13
CA LYS A 305 -10.68 12.94 14.17
C LYS A 305 -10.92 13.91 15.32
N GLU A 306 -9.88 14.57 15.80
CA GLU A 306 -9.93 15.40 17.00
C GLU A 306 -10.40 16.83 16.72
N PHE A 307 -9.90 17.46 15.65
CA PHE A 307 -10.15 18.86 15.34
C PHE A 307 -11.21 19.07 14.25
N PHE A 308 -11.30 18.15 13.27
CA PHE A 308 -12.22 18.29 12.13
C PHE A 308 -13.43 17.36 12.20
N GLN A 309 -13.71 16.78 13.38
CA GLN A 309 -14.96 16.07 13.67
C GLN A 309 -15.21 14.85 12.75
N LEU A 310 -14.17 14.19 12.24
CA LEU A 310 -14.32 13.03 11.34
C LEU A 310 -15.12 11.87 11.97
N ASN A 311 -15.11 11.73 13.30
CA ASN A 311 -15.93 10.74 13.99
C ASN A 311 -17.42 11.13 14.10
N ASN A 312 -17.78 12.36 13.72
CA ASN A 312 -19.11 12.95 13.88
C ASN A 312 -19.71 13.41 12.55
N VAL A 313 -19.28 12.82 11.43
CA VAL A 313 -19.81 13.11 10.08
C VAL A 313 -21.29 12.75 10.02
N ARG A 314 -22.11 13.64 9.44
CA ARG A 314 -23.57 13.55 9.39
C ARG A 314 -24.09 13.32 7.99
#